data_AF-A0A4S2MH53-F1
#
_entry.id   AF-A0A4S2MH53-F1
#
_cell.length_a   1.000
_cell.length_b   1.000
_cell.length_c   1.000
_cell.angle_alpha   90.00
_cell.angle_beta   90.00
_cell.angle_gamma   90.00
#
_symmetry.space_group_name_H-M   'P 1'
#
loop_
_entity.id
_entity.type
_entity.pdbx_description
1 polymer ?
#
loop_
_entity_poly.entity_id
_entity_poly.type
_entity_poly.pdbx_seq_one_letter_code
_entity_poly.pdbx_strand_id
1 'polypeptide(L)'
;EPWPEAEIKRWVTEKYGVTFDMFSKIDVNGSNAHPLFQYLKDEKHGVPTHEIEWNFGKFLVDRCGIPRKRYVPKMDPLEIEKDILELLDE
;
A
#
# COMPACT_ATOMS: atom_id res chain seq x y z
N GLU A 1 11.54 -9.58 -1.47
CA GLU A 1 12.85 -9.25 -2.08
C GLU A 1 14.02 -9.60 -1.14
N PRO A 2 14.98 -10.41 -1.60
CA PRO A 2 16.13 -10.80 -0.78
C PRO A 2 17.25 -9.74 -0.73
N TRP A 3 17.21 -8.71 -1.60
CA TRP A 3 18.29 -7.72 -1.74
C TRP A 3 18.32 -6.66 -0.63
N PRO A 4 19.48 -6.00 -0.42
CA PRO A 4 19.59 -4.82 0.43
C PRO A 4 18.73 -3.64 -0.07
N GLU A 5 18.25 -2.81 0.85
CA GLU A 5 17.31 -1.71 0.56
C GLU A 5 17.84 -0.71 -0.49
N ALA A 6 19.12 -0.35 -0.39
CA ALA A 6 19.76 0.56 -1.33
C ALA A 6 19.80 0.00 -2.76
N GLU A 7 19.96 -1.32 -2.89
CA GLU A 7 19.98 -1.99 -4.20
C GLU A 7 18.58 -2.08 -4.81
N ILE A 8 17.57 -2.38 -3.99
CA ILE A 8 16.16 -2.36 -4.41
C ILE A 8 15.78 -0.97 -4.94
N LYS A 9 16.08 0.09 -4.16
CA LYS A 9 15.74 1.47 -4.54
C LYS A 9 16.42 1.88 -5.85
N ARG A 10 17.72 1.62 -6.00
CA ARG A 10 18.46 1.92 -7.23
C ARG A 10 17.84 1.19 -8.42
N TRP A 11 17.63 -0.11 -8.31
CA TRP A 11 17.12 -0.93 -9.40
C TRP A 11 15.71 -0.53 -9.85
N VAL A 12 14.79 -0.30 -8.91
CA VAL A 12 13.41 0.11 -9.23
C VAL A 12 13.40 1.48 -9.89
N THR A 13 14.22 2.42 -9.40
CA THR A 13 14.34 3.77 -9.98
C THR A 13 14.91 3.73 -11.40
N GLU A 14 16.03 3.03 -11.62
CA GLU A 14 16.68 2.93 -12.93
C GLU A 14 15.79 2.21 -13.96
N LYS A 15 15.08 1.16 -13.54
CA LYS A 15 14.29 0.33 -14.45
C LYS A 15 12.92 0.91 -14.77
N TYR A 16 12.24 1.50 -13.79
CA TYR A 16 10.84 1.93 -13.91
C TYR A 16 10.65 3.44 -13.79
N GLY A 17 11.70 4.21 -13.48
CA GLY A 17 11.61 5.66 -13.38
C GLY A 17 10.69 6.15 -12.28
N VAL A 18 10.57 5.40 -11.17
CA VAL A 18 9.67 5.79 -10.06
C VAL A 18 10.08 7.13 -9.47
N THR A 19 9.10 8.02 -9.28
CA THR A 19 9.29 9.36 -8.71
C THR A 19 8.74 9.49 -7.30
N PHE A 20 8.02 8.46 -6.82
CA PHE A 20 7.48 8.40 -5.48
C PHE A 20 8.50 7.84 -4.47
N ASP A 21 8.26 8.13 -3.19
CA ASP A 21 9.13 7.67 -2.11
C ASP A 21 9.11 6.15 -1.96
N MET A 22 10.30 5.57 -1.77
CA MET A 22 10.48 4.17 -1.38
C MET A 22 11.05 4.12 0.04
N PHE A 23 10.39 3.35 0.90
CA PHE A 23 10.73 3.19 2.32
C PHE A 23 11.54 1.90 2.57
N SER A 24 12.13 1.82 3.77
CA SER A 24 12.82 0.62 4.27
C SER A 24 11.89 -0.59 4.37
N LYS A 25 12.48 -1.78 4.36
CA LYS A 25 11.74 -3.05 4.45
C LYS A 25 11.21 -3.24 5.87
N ILE A 26 9.93 -3.57 5.97
CA ILE A 26 9.23 -3.81 7.23
C ILE A 26 8.30 -5.02 7.10
N ASP A 27 7.91 -5.60 8.24
CA ASP A 27 6.86 -6.60 8.28
C ASP A 27 5.49 -5.92 8.25
N VAL A 28 4.59 -6.45 7.42
CA VAL A 28 3.22 -5.93 7.26
C VAL A 28 2.16 -6.84 7.89
N ASN A 29 2.52 -8.10 8.16
CA ASN A 29 1.69 -9.12 8.82
C ASN A 29 2.41 -9.71 10.03
N GLY A 30 1.71 -10.52 10.82
CA GLY A 30 2.25 -11.15 12.03
C GLY A 30 2.40 -10.20 13.22
N SER A 31 2.97 -10.73 14.32
CA SER A 31 3.11 -10.00 15.59
C SER A 31 4.07 -8.82 15.53
N ASN A 32 5.02 -8.83 14.58
CA ASN A 32 6.00 -7.77 14.37
C ASN A 32 5.56 -6.75 13.31
N ALA A 33 4.31 -6.83 12.84
CA ALA A 33 3.80 -5.92 11.83
C ALA A 33 3.97 -4.46 12.27
N HIS A 34 4.47 -3.61 11.38
CA HIS A 34 4.66 -2.20 11.65
C HIS A 34 3.33 -1.52 12.04
N PRO A 35 3.31 -0.61 13.05
CA PRO A 35 2.07 0.01 13.55
C PRO A 35 1.19 0.65 12.47
N LEU A 36 1.81 1.30 11.46
CA LEU A 36 1.09 1.82 10.30
C LEU A 36 0.26 0.74 9.59
N PHE A 37 0.84 -0.44 9.37
CA PHE A 37 0.15 -1.54 8.69
C PHE A 37 -0.87 -2.22 9.60
N GLN A 38 -0.70 -2.19 10.92
CA GLN A 38 -1.75 -2.60 11.86
C GLN A 38 -2.97 -1.68 11.71
N TYR A 39 -2.76 -0.37 11.76
CA TYR A 39 -3.80 0.64 11.58
C TYR A 39 -4.51 0.53 10.22
N LEU A 40 -3.76 0.41 9.13
CA LEU A 40 -4.34 0.31 7.78
C LEU A 40 -5.20 -0.95 7.59
N LYS A 41 -4.82 -2.07 8.22
CA LYS A 41 -5.55 -3.36 8.11
C LYS A 41 -6.85 -3.41 8.90
N ASP A 42 -7.04 -2.50 9.86
CA ASP A 42 -8.31 -2.38 10.58
C ASP A 42 -9.46 -1.95 9.66
N GLU A 43 -9.14 -1.33 8.52
CA GLU A 43 -10.12 -1.00 7.48
C GLU A 43 -10.60 -2.26 6.72
N LYS A 44 -11.84 -2.63 7.03
CA LYS A 44 -12.68 -3.77 6.61
C LYS A 44 -13.13 -3.81 5.16
N HIS A 45 -13.28 -2.66 4.50
CA HIS A 45 -14.17 -2.53 3.35
C HIS A 45 -13.81 -3.48 2.19
N GLY A 46 -14.58 -4.57 2.06
CA GLY A 46 -14.55 -5.48 0.92
C GLY A 46 -13.44 -6.55 0.92
N VAL A 47 -12.69 -6.74 2.03
CA VAL A 47 -11.61 -7.74 2.10
C VAL A 47 -11.91 -8.79 3.17
N PRO A 48 -11.84 -10.10 2.86
CA PRO A 48 -12.25 -11.17 3.77
C PRO A 48 -11.29 -11.39 4.94
N THR A 49 -10.03 -10.94 4.81
CA THR A 49 -8.99 -11.20 5.79
C THR A 49 -8.36 -9.91 6.31
N HIS A 50 -7.94 -9.93 7.57
CA HIS A 50 -7.18 -8.82 8.15
C HIS A 50 -5.75 -8.77 7.59
N GLU A 51 -5.18 -9.90 7.16
CA GLU A 51 -3.82 -9.97 6.63
C GLU A 51 -3.71 -9.50 5.17
N ILE A 52 -2.55 -8.96 4.81
CA ILE A 52 -2.22 -8.65 3.42
C ILE A 52 -1.82 -9.94 2.70
N GLU A 53 -2.68 -10.38 1.78
CA GLU A 53 -2.61 -11.71 1.13
C GLU A 53 -1.35 -11.90 0.28
N TRP A 54 -0.86 -10.83 -0.37
CA TRP A 54 0.32 -10.88 -1.23
C TRP A 54 0.93 -9.49 -1.45
N ASN A 55 2.04 -9.44 -2.17
CA ASN A 55 2.65 -8.20 -2.66
C ASN A 55 1.63 -7.38 -3.46
N PHE A 56 1.76 -6.05 -3.40
CA PHE A 56 0.89 -5.08 -4.08
C PHE A 56 -0.56 -4.97 -3.53
N GLY A 57 -0.78 -5.26 -2.24
CA GLY A 57 -1.98 -4.73 -1.56
C GLY A 57 -1.93 -3.20 -1.51
N LYS A 58 -3.05 -2.52 -1.77
CA LYS A 58 -3.12 -1.04 -1.80
C LYS A 58 -4.12 -0.52 -0.77
N PHE A 59 -3.85 0.67 -0.24
CA PHE A 59 -4.70 1.38 0.71
C PHE A 59 -4.89 2.81 0.22
N LEU A 60 -6.12 3.30 0.23
CA LEU A 60 -6.45 4.71 -0.02
C LEU A 60 -6.74 5.38 1.33
N VAL A 61 -6.01 6.46 1.62
CA VAL A 61 -6.07 7.23 2.85
C VAL A 61 -6.43 8.66 2.48
N ASP A 62 -7.38 9.25 3.20
CA ASP A 62 -7.83 10.63 2.94
C ASP A 62 -6.90 11.70 3.51
N ARG A 63 -7.25 12.99 3.28
CA ARG A 63 -6.49 14.16 3.74
C ARG A 63 -6.42 14.28 5.27
N CYS A 64 -7.31 13.60 5.99
CA CYS A 64 -7.35 13.57 7.46
C CYS A 64 -6.55 12.39 8.03
N GLY A 65 -5.96 11.55 7.18
CA GLY A 65 -5.20 10.37 7.58
C GLY A 65 -6.08 9.15 7.86
N ILE A 66 -7.35 9.18 7.48
CA ILE A 66 -8.29 8.07 7.70
C ILE A 66 -8.23 7.10 6.52
N PRO A 67 -8.00 5.79 6.73
CA PRO A 67 -8.12 4.79 5.69
C PRO A 67 -9.56 4.72 5.20
N ARG A 68 -9.77 4.86 3.89
CA ARG A 68 -11.12 4.86 3.28
C ARG A 68 -11.41 3.54 2.58
N LYS A 69 -10.39 2.93 1.99
CA LYS A 69 -10.57 1.70 1.21
C LYS A 69 -9.28 0.90 1.10
N ARG A 70 -9.46 -0.42 0.98
CA ARG A 70 -8.40 -1.39 0.79
C ARG A 70 -8.63 -2.18 -0.50
N TYR A 71 -7.58 -2.38 -1.27
CA TYR A 71 -7.64 -3.06 -2.58
C TYR A 71 -6.72 -4.27 -2.60
N VAL A 72 -7.25 -5.38 -3.10
CA VAL A 72 -6.53 -6.65 -3.20
C VAL A 72 -5.40 -6.60 -4.24
N PRO A 73 -4.35 -7.44 -4.11
CA PRO A 73 -3.21 -7.47 -5.02
C PRO A 73 -3.56 -7.49 -6.52
N LYS A 74 -4.60 -8.25 -6.88
CA LYS A 74 -5.01 -8.47 -8.27
C LYS A 74 -5.81 -7.31 -8.90
N MET A 75 -6.23 -6.33 -8.11
CA MET A 75 -6.98 -5.19 -8.64
C MET A 75 -6.07 -4.29 -9.47
N ASP A 76 -6.55 -3.90 -10.65
CA ASP A 76 -5.89 -2.94 -11.53
C ASP A 76 -5.83 -1.56 -10.84
N PRO A 77 -4.64 -0.96 -10.66
CA PRO A 77 -4.50 0.37 -10.08
C PRO A 77 -5.34 1.46 -10.76
N LEU A 78 -5.64 1.34 -12.06
CA LEU A 78 -6.45 2.33 -12.77
C LEU A 78 -7.92 2.34 -12.31
N GLU A 79 -8.42 1.22 -11.78
CA GLU A 79 -9.78 1.16 -11.21
C GLU A 79 -9.91 2.00 -9.93
N ILE A 80 -8.79 2.36 -9.30
CA ILE A 80 -8.71 3.16 -8.06
C ILE A 80 -8.88 4.66 -8.35
N GLU A 81 -8.63 5.11 -9.59
CA GLU A 81 -8.63 6.54 -9.96
C GLU A 81 -9.93 7.24 -9.57
N LYS A 82 -11.08 6.61 -9.81
CA LYS A 82 -12.39 7.17 -9.45
C LYS A 82 -12.52 7.47 -7.96
N ASP A 83 -12.03 6.55 -7.10
CA ASP A 83 -12.13 6.70 -5.66
C ASP A 83 -11.18 7.83 -5.16
N ILE A 84 -10.05 8.03 -5.86
CA ILE A 84 -9.14 9.14 -5.59
C ILE A 84 -9.78 10.48 -5.96
N LEU A 85 -10.39 10.57 -7.14
CA LEU A 85 -11.06 11.80 -7.60
C LEU A 85 -12.22 12.18 -6.65
N GLU A 86 -13.02 11.20 -6.23
CA GLU A 86 -14.08 11.42 -5.24
C GLU A 86 -13.53 12.05 -3.94
N LEU A 87 -12.42 11.55 -3.40
CA LEU A 87 -11.79 12.12 -2.19
C LEU A 87 -11.12 13.48 -2.42
N LEU A 88 -10.76 13.81 -3.66
CA LEU A 88 -10.20 15.13 -3.98
C LEU A 88 -11.29 16.21 -4.03
N ASP A 89 -12.51 15.83 -4.39
CA ASP A 89 -13.68 16.71 -4.47
C ASP A 89 -14.42 16.87 -3.13
N GLU A 90 -14.10 16.07 -2.11
CA GLU A 90 -14.49 16.28 -0.69
C GLU A 90 -13.80 17.53 -0.08
#